data_AF-A0A8T7ARP3-F1
#
_entry.id   AF-A0A8T7ARP3-F1
#
_cell.length_a   1.000
_cell.length_b   1.000
_cell.length_c   1.000
_cell.angle_alpha   90.00
_cell.angle_beta   90.00
_cell.angle_gamma   90.00
#
_symmetry.space_group_name_H-M   'P 1'
#
loop_
_entity.id
_entity.type
_entity.pdbx_description
1 polymer ?
#
loop_
_entity_poly.entity_id
_entity_poly.type
_entity_poly.pdbx_seq_one_letter_code
_entity_poly.pdbx_strand_id
1 'polypeptide(L)'
;MHNNEDHQRHSMSRISQPLNGGDFLWFDVKVTPQLPLDNEAAEQQRQIWLQSWLVRRNMCPDGYEIVERRPFEFLEHNPARLDIRYKVKCIVVAPG
;
A
#
# COMPACT_ATOMS: atom_id res chain seq x y z
N MET A 1 -0.95 -11.41 20.69
CA MET A 1 -0.23 -11.72 19.43
C MET A 1 -0.12 -10.52 18.48
N HIS A 2 -0.13 -9.27 18.97
CA HIS A 2 -0.09 -8.06 18.11
C HIS A 2 1.27 -7.78 17.44
N ASN A 3 2.38 -8.33 17.96
CA ASN A 3 3.72 -7.97 17.48
C ASN A 3 4.11 -8.58 16.13
N ASN A 4 3.55 -9.73 15.74
CA ASN A 4 3.98 -10.42 14.52
C ASN A 4 3.39 -9.77 13.25
N GLU A 5 2.10 -9.45 13.28
CA GLU A 5 1.40 -8.85 12.13
C GLU A 5 1.87 -7.42 11.85
N ASP A 6 2.10 -6.63 12.89
CA ASP A 6 2.71 -5.30 12.78
C ASP A 6 4.11 -5.38 12.17
N HIS A 7 4.94 -6.30 12.67
CA HIS A 7 6.29 -6.50 12.16
C HIS A 7 6.28 -6.91 10.69
N GLN A 8 5.41 -7.86 10.31
CA GLN A 8 5.24 -8.27 8.93
C GLN A 8 4.75 -7.12 8.04
N ARG A 9 3.76 -6.33 8.47
CA ARG A 9 3.34 -5.14 7.72
C ARG A 9 4.52 -4.21 7.47
N HIS A 10 5.30 -3.89 8.51
CA HIS A 10 6.45 -2.98 8.38
C HIS A 10 7.58 -3.51 7.50
N SER A 11 7.84 -4.83 7.52
CA SER A 11 8.93 -5.44 6.75
C SER A 11 8.55 -5.72 5.29
N MET A 12 7.25 -5.90 5.02
CA MET A 12 6.71 -6.29 3.73
C MET A 12 6.03 -5.16 2.98
N SER A 13 5.72 -4.04 3.64
CA SER A 13 4.96 -2.96 3.02
C SER A 13 5.31 -1.58 3.55
N ARG A 14 5.03 -0.56 2.74
CA ARG A 14 5.20 0.85 3.09
C ARG A 14 4.07 1.66 2.48
N ILE A 15 3.66 2.71 3.20
CA ILE A 15 2.84 3.78 2.64
C ILE A 15 3.64 5.10 2.62
N SER A 16 3.52 5.85 1.53
CA SER A 16 4.17 7.15 1.35
C SER A 16 3.34 8.11 0.52
N GLN A 17 3.56 9.41 0.72
CA GLN A 17 3.02 10.45 -0.13
C GLN A 17 3.99 10.74 -1.29
N PRO A 18 3.48 11.13 -2.47
CA PRO A 18 4.32 11.60 -3.57
C PRO A 18 5.13 12.84 -3.16
N LEU A 19 6.40 12.90 -3.58
CA LEU A 19 7.35 13.95 -3.19
C LEU A 19 6.89 15.36 -3.58
N ASN A 20 6.17 15.48 -4.69
CA ASN A 20 5.70 16.77 -5.22
C ASN A 20 4.30 17.15 -4.70
N GLY A 21 3.77 16.44 -3.72
CA GLY A 21 2.36 16.50 -3.37
C GLY A 21 1.48 15.80 -4.40
N GLY A 22 0.21 15.58 -4.04
CA GLY A 22 -0.76 14.88 -4.89
C GLY A 22 -1.98 14.42 -4.09
N ASP A 23 -3.03 14.03 -4.82
CA ASP A 23 -4.30 13.52 -4.29
C ASP A 23 -4.30 12.00 -4.07
N PHE A 24 -3.10 11.40 -4.00
CA PHE A 24 -2.92 9.96 -3.91
C PHE A 24 -1.76 9.58 -2.99
N LEU A 25 -1.75 8.33 -2.58
CA LEU A 25 -0.73 7.68 -1.78
C LEU A 25 -0.10 6.54 -2.59
N TRP A 26 1.20 6.32 -2.37
CA TRP A 26 1.88 5.12 -2.82
C TRP A 26 1.86 4.09 -1.70
N PHE A 27 1.30 2.92 -2.00
CA PHE A 27 1.42 1.74 -1.16
C PHE A 27 2.29 0.71 -1.87
N ASP A 28 3.43 0.41 -1.28
CA ASP A 28 4.48 -0.38 -1.91
C ASP A 28 4.67 -1.68 -1.11
N VAL A 29 4.80 -2.82 -1.78
CA VAL A 29 4.86 -4.13 -1.12
C VAL A 29 5.92 -5.04 -1.71
N LYS A 30 6.40 -5.98 -0.90
CA LYS A 30 7.22 -7.11 -1.33
C LYS A 30 6.38 -8.29 -1.78
N VAL A 31 6.91 -9.03 -2.75
CA VAL A 31 6.44 -10.35 -3.17
C VAL A 31 7.40 -11.39 -2.62
N THR A 32 6.86 -12.46 -2.07
CA THR A 32 7.66 -13.60 -1.58
C THR A 32 7.06 -14.90 -2.08
N PRO A 33 7.78 -16.03 -2.00
CA PRO A 33 7.20 -17.33 -2.33
C PRO A 33 5.94 -17.66 -1.51
N GLN A 34 5.81 -17.13 -0.29
CA GLN A 34 4.64 -17.29 0.57
C GLN A 34 3.50 -16.33 0.23
N LEU A 35 3.80 -15.20 -0.41
CA LEU A 35 2.83 -14.18 -0.84
C LEU A 35 3.09 -13.81 -2.31
N PRO A 36 2.85 -14.76 -3.24
CA PRO A 36 3.19 -14.60 -4.64
C PRO A 36 2.30 -13.56 -5.34
N LEU A 37 2.75 -13.06 -6.49
CA LEU A 37 2.09 -11.98 -7.23
C LEU A 37 0.64 -12.32 -7.63
N ASP A 38 0.43 -13.54 -8.11
CA ASP A 38 -0.81 -14.00 -8.76
C ASP A 38 -1.61 -14.93 -7.84
N ASN A 39 -1.81 -14.51 -6.59
CA ASN A 39 -2.58 -15.27 -5.61
C ASN A 39 -3.56 -14.36 -4.86
N GLU A 40 -4.81 -14.79 -4.80
CA GLU A 40 -5.91 -14.02 -4.22
C GLU A 40 -5.72 -13.80 -2.71
N ALA A 41 -5.27 -14.81 -1.97
CA ALA A 41 -5.00 -14.68 -0.54
C ALA A 41 -3.83 -13.72 -0.27
N ALA A 42 -2.80 -13.72 -1.12
CA ALA A 42 -1.71 -12.76 -1.05
C ALA A 42 -2.20 -11.33 -1.31
N GLU A 43 -3.10 -11.14 -2.27
CA GLU A 43 -3.70 -9.84 -2.55
C GLU A 43 -4.58 -9.36 -1.38
N GLN A 44 -5.38 -10.25 -0.79
CA GLN A 44 -6.18 -9.94 0.39
C GLN A 44 -5.29 -9.51 1.58
N GLN A 45 -4.16 -10.20 1.79
CA GLN A 45 -3.20 -9.82 2.83
C GLN A 45 -2.60 -8.43 2.59
N ARG A 46 -2.30 -8.08 1.34
CA ARG A 46 -1.82 -6.74 0.96
C ARG A 46 -2.88 -5.66 1.23
N GLN A 47 -4.16 -5.95 0.95
CA GLN A 47 -5.26 -5.04 1.27
C GLN A 47 -5.43 -4.84 2.80
N ILE A 48 -5.28 -5.90 3.60
CA ILE A 48 -5.28 -5.81 5.07
C ILE A 48 -4.15 -4.87 5.55
N TRP A 49 -2.95 -5.00 4.97
CA TRP A 49 -1.83 -4.12 5.30
C TRP A 49 -2.10 -2.67 4.90
N LEU A 50 -2.65 -2.43 3.72
CA LEU A 50 -3.05 -1.10 3.26
C LEU A 50 -4.05 -0.46 4.23
N GLN A 51 -5.14 -1.17 4.56
CA GLN A 51 -6.14 -0.68 5.52
C GLN A 51 -5.50 -0.35 6.87
N SER A 52 -4.63 -1.23 7.36
CA SER A 52 -3.93 -1.03 8.63
C SER A 52 -3.04 0.22 8.61
N TRP A 53 -2.36 0.49 7.49
CA TRP A 53 -1.57 1.71 7.32
C TRP A 53 -2.42 2.98 7.33
N LEU A 54 -3.55 2.97 6.59
CA LEU A 54 -4.44 4.12 6.49
C LEU A 54 -5.03 4.47 7.86
N VAL A 55 -5.53 3.47 8.60
CA VAL A 55 -6.05 3.65 9.97
C VAL A 55 -4.97 4.20 10.89
N ARG A 56 -3.77 3.60 10.89
CA ARG A 56 -2.67 4.04 11.79
C ARG A 56 -2.17 5.44 11.51
N ARG A 57 -2.25 5.90 10.26
CA ARG A 57 -1.82 7.24 9.87
C ARG A 57 -2.96 8.24 9.81
N ASN A 58 -4.17 7.84 10.18
CA ASN A 58 -5.38 8.66 10.07
C ASN A 58 -5.55 9.26 8.65
N MET A 59 -5.34 8.41 7.63
CA MET A 59 -5.43 8.76 6.21
C MET A 59 -6.69 8.16 5.60
N CYS A 60 -7.28 8.86 4.62
CA CYS A 60 -8.48 8.44 3.89
C CYS A 60 -9.65 8.02 4.81
N PRO A 61 -10.15 8.91 5.70
CA PRO A 61 -11.19 8.57 6.67
C PRO A 61 -12.50 8.12 6.01
N ASP A 62 -12.80 8.64 4.82
CA ASP A 62 -14.02 8.34 4.06
C ASP A 62 -13.85 7.14 3.10
N GLY A 63 -12.74 6.43 3.20
CA GLY A 63 -12.39 5.30 2.34
C GLY A 63 -11.41 5.66 1.22
N TYR A 64 -11.02 4.64 0.45
CA TYR A 64 -10.01 4.75 -0.60
C TYR A 64 -10.32 3.85 -1.78
N GLU A 65 -9.70 4.16 -2.91
CA GLU A 65 -9.73 3.36 -4.13
C GLU A 65 -8.30 3.07 -4.60
N ILE A 66 -8.06 1.85 -5.04
CA ILE A 66 -6.83 1.47 -5.73
C ILE A 66 -7.06 1.78 -7.22
N VAL A 67 -6.38 2.80 -7.73
CA VAL A 67 -6.54 3.24 -9.12
C VAL A 67 -5.49 2.64 -10.05
N GLU A 68 -4.41 2.09 -9.50
CA GLU A 68 -3.35 1.45 -10.26
C GLU A 68 -2.61 0.42 -9.40
N ARG A 69 -2.22 -0.71 -10.00
CA ARG A 69 -1.35 -1.74 -9.43
C ARG A 69 -0.35 -2.17 -10.50
N ARG A 70 0.95 -1.96 -10.25
CA ARG A 70 2.00 -2.31 -11.21
C ARG A 70 3.32 -2.68 -10.53
N PRO A 71 4.21 -3.41 -11.20
CA PRO A 71 5.59 -3.50 -10.75
C PRO A 71 6.28 -2.12 -10.77
N PHE A 72 7.36 -2.00 -10.02
CA PHE A 72 8.27 -0.85 -10.13
C PHE A 72 8.95 -0.83 -11.49
N GLU A 73 9.11 0.37 -12.06
CA GLU A 73 9.86 0.54 -13.31
C GLU A 73 11.37 0.58 -13.05
N PHE A 74 12.17 0.25 -14.06
CA PHE A 74 13.63 0.13 -13.95
C PHE A 74 14.32 1.41 -13.43
N LEU A 75 13.84 2.59 -13.83
CA LEU A 75 14.40 3.89 -13.43
C LEU A 75 13.67 4.52 -12.24
N GLU A 76 12.69 3.83 -11.66
CA GLU A 76 11.90 4.37 -10.56
C GLU A 76 12.67 4.34 -9.24
N HIS A 77 12.54 5.40 -8.44
CA HIS A 77 13.20 5.48 -7.14
C HIS A 77 12.57 4.47 -6.16
N ASN A 78 13.27 3.36 -5.94
CA ASN A 78 12.85 2.26 -5.06
C ASN A 78 13.98 1.76 -4.13
N PRO A 79 14.45 2.60 -3.19
CA PRO A 79 15.56 2.25 -2.32
C PRO A 79 15.24 1.07 -1.39
N ALA A 80 13.95 0.84 -1.10
CA ALA A 80 13.49 -0.27 -0.26
C ALA A 80 13.39 -1.61 -1.01
N ARG A 81 13.64 -1.63 -2.33
CA ARG A 81 13.56 -2.80 -3.21
C ARG A 81 12.23 -3.55 -3.04
N LEU A 82 11.14 -2.80 -3.14
CA LEU A 82 9.77 -3.33 -3.15
C LEU A 82 9.41 -3.80 -4.57
N ASP A 83 8.45 -4.70 -4.70
CA ASP A 83 8.18 -5.38 -5.96
C ASP A 83 6.98 -4.78 -6.69
N ILE A 84 5.92 -4.45 -5.95
CA ILE A 84 4.68 -3.91 -6.49
C ILE A 84 4.40 -2.55 -5.84
N ARG A 85 3.88 -1.63 -6.64
CA ARG A 85 3.39 -0.32 -6.21
C ARG A 85 1.90 -0.18 -6.57
N TYR A 86 1.15 0.30 -5.59
CA TYR A 86 -0.27 0.62 -5.67
C TYR A 86 -0.44 2.12 -5.60
N LYS A 87 -1.19 2.69 -6.54
CA LYS A 87 -1.67 4.07 -6.45
C LYS A 87 -3.02 4.07 -5.76
N VAL A 88 -3.09 4.73 -4.61
CA VAL A 88 -4.28 4.76 -3.76
C VAL A 88 -4.82 6.18 -3.71
N LYS A 89 -6.07 6.40 -4.10
CA LYS A 89 -6.74 7.69 -3.94
C LYS A 89 -7.68 7.66 -2.74
N CYS A 90 -7.66 8.69 -1.91
CA CYS A 90 -8.69 8.84 -0.89
C CYS A 90 -10.01 9.23 -1.56
N ILE A 91 -11.12 8.65 -1.12
CA ILE A 91 -12.45 9.11 -1.48
C ILE A 91 -12.66 10.44 -0.77
N VAL A 92 -13.14 11.45 -1.50
CA VAL A 92 -13.52 12.75 -0.94
C VAL A 92 -15.04 12.84 -1.03
N VAL A 93 -15.71 12.74 0.11
CA VAL A 93 -17.15 13.03 0.17
C VAL A 93 -17.28 14.54 0.15
N ALA A 94 -17.85 15.09 -0.92
CA ALA A 94 -18.15 16.52 -0.96
C ALA A 94 -19.09 16.86 0.22
N PRO A 95 -18.82 17.93 0.99
CA PRO A 95 -19.80 18.40 1.96
C PRO A 95 -21.07 18.78 1.19
N GLY A 96 -22.16 18.06 1.45
CA GLY A 96 -23.48 18.34 0.90
C GLY A 96 -24.10 19.61 1.49
#